data_AF-A0A4Q1VN76-F1
#
_entry.id   AF-A0A4Q1VN76-F1
#
_cell.length_a   1.000
_cell.length_b   1.000
_cell.length_c   1.000
_cell.angle_alpha   90.00
_cell.angle_beta   90.00
_cell.angle_gamma   90.00
#
_symmetry.space_group_name_H-M   'P 1'
#
loop_
_entity.id
_entity.type
_entity.pdbx_description
1 polymer ?
#
loop_
_entity_poly.entity_id
_entity_poly.type
_entity_poly.pdbx_seq_one_letter_code
_entity_poly.pdbx_strand_id
1 'polypeptide(L)'
;MHQSTSAKSLDLPALCAAERLFIWGFRAKARSGTAVPTAADIQQVYDHFRVGDAVPSLESIIEIFACTAHTAIEVHCPTCPRMSESEHGMLHAIAAAQQERLDVAREQFENWLPPVGADWALAPVRGLATIFRMAGLILPDRRVQSFDLGRTMAMKSWLVGSPTLH
;
A
#
# COMPACT_ATOMS: atom_id res chain seq x y z
N MET A 1 -27.50 14.58 6.70
CA MET A 1 -26.93 13.54 7.58
C MET A 1 -26.12 12.59 6.70
N HIS A 2 -24.83 12.86 6.51
CA HIS A 2 -23.94 11.97 5.77
C HIS A 2 -23.37 10.95 6.76
N GLN A 3 -23.73 9.68 6.60
CA GLN A 3 -23.00 8.59 7.25
C GLN A 3 -21.67 8.44 6.53
N SER A 4 -20.64 9.06 7.10
CA SER A 4 -19.26 8.73 6.76
C SER A 4 -19.02 7.29 7.22
N THR A 5 -19.03 6.36 6.27
CA THR A 5 -18.53 5.01 6.44
C THR A 5 -17.08 5.14 6.91
N SER A 6 -16.85 5.01 8.22
CA SER A 6 -15.52 5.03 8.80
C SER A 6 -14.80 3.82 8.22
N ALA A 7 -14.00 4.05 7.18
CA ALA A 7 -12.99 3.11 6.74
C ALA A 7 -12.16 2.77 7.97
N LYS A 8 -12.13 1.48 8.30
CA LYS A 8 -11.48 0.95 9.49
C LYS A 8 -10.01 1.37 9.43
N SER A 9 -9.60 2.36 10.21
CA SER A 9 -8.22 2.83 10.31
C SER A 9 -7.34 1.62 10.66
N LEU A 10 -6.49 1.18 9.73
CA LEU A 10 -5.51 0.15 10.03
C LEU A 10 -4.36 0.80 10.78
N ASP A 11 -4.12 0.30 11.99
CA ASP A 11 -2.97 0.68 12.78
C ASP A 11 -1.74 -0.12 12.34
N LEU A 12 -0.55 0.49 12.38
CA LEU A 12 0.74 -0.15 12.04
C LEU A 12 0.96 -1.54 12.68
N PRO A 13 0.51 -1.83 13.92
CA PRO A 13 0.66 -3.17 14.51
C PRO A 13 -0.06 -4.29 13.76
N ALA A 14 -1.11 -3.98 13.00
CA ALA A 14 -1.88 -4.96 12.22
C ALA A 14 -1.24 -5.31 10.85
N LEU A 15 -0.18 -4.59 10.48
CA LEU A 15 0.58 -4.85 9.25
C LEU A 15 1.53 -6.03 9.41
N CYS A 16 1.73 -6.80 8.34
CA CYS A 16 2.78 -7.81 8.30
C CYS A 16 4.17 -7.15 8.24
N ALA A 17 5.24 -7.94 8.43
CA ALA A 17 6.60 -7.41 8.40
C ALA A 17 6.95 -6.73 7.07
N ALA A 18 6.50 -7.29 5.94
CA ALA A 18 6.74 -6.74 4.61
C ALA A 18 6.07 -5.36 4.42
N GLU A 19 4.81 -5.23 4.84
CA GLU A 19 4.08 -3.95 4.80
C GLU A 19 4.73 -2.90 5.70
N ARG A 20 5.15 -3.28 6.92
CA ARG A 20 5.85 -2.36 7.83
C ARG A 20 7.18 -1.89 7.24
N LEU A 21 7.95 -2.79 6.63
CA LEU A 21 9.22 -2.44 5.99
C LEU A 21 9.02 -1.46 4.84
N PHE A 22 8.03 -1.74 3.97
CA PHE A 22 7.69 -0.86 2.86
C PHE A 22 7.25 0.52 3.36
N ILE A 23 6.27 0.58 4.27
CA ILE A 23 5.75 1.84 4.81
C ILE A 23 6.83 2.63 5.53
N TRP A 24 7.68 1.97 6.30
CA TRP A 24 8.81 2.64 6.94
C TRP A 24 9.74 3.28 5.89
N GLY A 25 10.15 2.54 4.86
CA GLY A 25 11.01 3.07 3.79
C GLY A 25 10.36 4.21 3.02
N PHE A 26 9.08 4.04 2.65
CA PHE A 26 8.31 5.05 1.94
C PHE A 26 8.20 6.36 2.73
N ARG A 27 7.83 6.27 4.02
CA ARG A 27 7.78 7.44 4.91
C ARG A 27 9.15 8.05 5.16
N ALA A 28 10.19 7.23 5.31
CA ALA A 28 11.55 7.71 5.52
C ALA A 28 12.03 8.52 4.32
N LYS A 29 11.82 8.02 3.10
CA LYS A 29 12.27 8.66 1.87
C LYS A 29 11.40 9.83 1.43
N ALA A 30 10.09 9.82 1.70
CA ALA A 30 9.18 10.90 1.34
C ALA A 30 9.38 12.17 2.18
N ARG A 31 10.12 12.11 3.29
CA ARG A 31 10.44 13.28 4.10
C ARG A 31 11.50 14.15 3.42
N SER A 32 11.39 15.46 3.61
CA SER A 32 12.41 16.45 3.31
C SER A 32 12.84 17.17 4.59
N GLY A 33 14.13 17.53 4.70
CA GLY A 33 14.68 18.25 5.86
C GLY A 33 16.06 17.76 6.32
N THR A 34 16.55 18.33 7.43
CA THR A 34 17.95 18.15 7.90
C THR A 34 18.21 16.89 8.73
N ALA A 35 17.16 16.21 9.21
CA ALA A 35 17.26 14.99 10.02
C ALA A 35 16.42 13.85 9.42
N VAL A 36 16.58 13.63 8.11
CA VAL A 36 15.86 12.61 7.35
C VAL A 36 16.81 11.46 7.03
N PRO A 37 16.37 10.19 7.14
CA PRO A 37 17.16 9.05 6.70
C PRO A 37 17.61 9.21 5.24
N THR A 38 18.90 9.06 5.01
CA THR A 38 19.50 9.05 3.67
C THR A 38 19.15 7.76 2.94
N ALA A 39 19.39 7.74 1.62
CA ALA A 39 19.25 6.51 0.83
C ALA A 39 20.11 5.36 1.42
N ALA A 40 21.31 5.67 1.93
CA ALA A 40 22.19 4.70 2.57
C ALA A 40 21.61 4.15 3.90
N ASP A 41 20.95 5.00 4.69
CA ASP A 41 20.28 4.55 5.93
C ASP A 41 19.11 3.60 5.62
N ILE A 42 18.35 3.89 4.58
CA ILE A 42 17.24 3.04 4.11
C ILE A 42 17.79 1.73 3.55
N GLN A 43 18.84 1.80 2.74
CA GLN A 43 19.55 0.65 2.18
C GLN A 43 20.02 -0.29 3.28
N GLN A 44 20.65 0.23 4.33
CA GLN A 44 21.15 -0.57 5.44
C GLN A 44 20.02 -1.38 6.12
N VAL A 45 18.83 -0.78 6.30
CA VAL A 45 17.67 -1.49 6.86
C VAL A 45 17.13 -2.51 5.86
N TYR A 46 17.04 -2.16 4.58
CA TYR A 46 16.56 -3.07 3.53
C TYR A 46 17.49 -4.27 3.32
N ASP A 47 18.81 -4.08 3.46
CA ASP A 47 19.82 -5.14 3.40
C ASP A 47 19.65 -6.18 4.52
N HIS A 48 19.18 -5.77 5.70
CA HIS A 48 18.84 -6.71 6.77
C HIS A 48 17.79 -7.75 6.32
N PHE A 49 16.89 -7.35 5.42
CA PHE A 49 15.87 -8.20 4.82
C PHE A 49 16.26 -8.73 3.43
N ARG A 50 17.51 -8.51 3.00
CA ARG A 50 18.04 -8.91 1.67
C ARG A 50 17.27 -8.29 0.50
N VAL A 51 16.74 -7.08 0.68
CA VAL A 51 16.01 -6.33 -0.35
C VAL A 51 16.61 -4.95 -0.60
N GLY A 52 17.89 -4.76 -0.26
CA GLY A 52 18.60 -3.51 -0.49
C GLY A 52 18.45 -2.96 -1.91
N ASP A 53 18.56 -3.83 -2.91
CA ASP A 53 18.42 -3.45 -4.33
C ASP A 53 17.05 -2.84 -4.68
N ALA A 54 16.06 -2.88 -3.78
CA ALA A 54 14.77 -2.22 -3.97
C ALA A 54 14.80 -0.71 -3.69
N VAL A 55 15.86 -0.18 -3.03
CA VAL A 55 15.94 1.24 -2.68
C VAL A 55 15.90 2.15 -3.91
N PRO A 56 16.66 1.91 -5.00
CA PRO A 56 16.55 2.74 -6.20
C PRO A 56 15.13 2.78 -6.77
N SER A 57 14.41 1.65 -6.73
CA SER A 57 13.00 1.60 -7.14
C SER A 57 12.12 2.45 -6.24
N LEU A 58 12.31 2.39 -4.92
CA LEU A 58 11.60 3.24 -3.96
C LEU A 58 11.87 4.72 -4.21
N GLU A 59 13.12 5.10 -4.47
CA GLU A 59 13.48 6.48 -4.78
C GLU A 59 12.81 6.98 -6.05
N SER A 60 12.87 6.19 -7.13
CA SER A 60 12.20 6.54 -8.39
C SER A 60 10.69 6.69 -8.24
N ILE A 61 10.03 5.84 -7.44
CA ILE A 61 8.61 6.03 -7.12
C ILE A 61 8.39 7.41 -6.51
N ILE A 62 9.10 7.72 -5.43
CA ILE A 62 8.92 8.98 -4.70
C ILE A 62 9.24 10.19 -5.56
N GLU A 63 10.27 10.11 -6.40
CA GLU A 63 10.64 11.17 -7.34
C GLU A 63 9.53 11.42 -8.38
N ILE A 64 9.00 10.35 -9.00
CA ILE A 64 7.88 10.47 -9.95
C ILE A 64 6.70 11.14 -9.28
N PHE A 65 6.33 10.70 -8.08
CA PHE A 65 5.22 11.29 -7.33
C PHE A 65 5.48 12.75 -6.94
N ALA A 66 6.70 13.09 -6.49
CA ALA A 66 7.06 14.46 -6.13
C ALA A 66 7.02 15.41 -7.34
N CYS A 67 7.39 14.92 -8.53
CA CYS A 67 7.48 15.75 -9.73
C CYS A 67 6.18 15.82 -10.55
N THR A 68 5.33 14.79 -10.50
CA THR A 68 4.22 14.64 -11.45
C THR A 68 2.84 14.58 -10.84
N ALA A 69 2.72 14.43 -9.51
CA ALA A 69 1.41 14.28 -8.89
C ALA A 69 0.53 15.53 -9.08
N HIS A 70 -0.69 15.32 -9.57
CA HIS A 70 -1.72 16.36 -9.68
C HIS A 70 -2.55 16.48 -8.40
N THR A 71 -2.47 15.49 -7.51
CA THR A 71 -3.16 15.46 -6.22
C THR A 71 -2.16 15.16 -5.13
N ALA A 72 -2.29 15.86 -4.00
CA ALA A 72 -1.40 15.65 -2.86
C ALA A 72 -1.49 14.20 -2.37
N ILE A 73 -0.33 13.63 -2.08
CA ILE A 73 -0.20 12.30 -1.49
C ILE A 73 0.05 12.52 -0.01
N GLU A 74 -0.86 12.04 0.82
CA GLU A 74 -0.71 12.15 2.27
C GLU A 74 0.27 11.08 2.75
N VAL A 75 1.45 11.48 3.20
CA VAL A 75 2.45 10.57 3.79
C VAL A 75 2.69 10.97 5.24
N HIS A 76 2.49 10.02 6.15
CA HIS A 76 2.70 10.27 7.57
C HIS A 76 4.17 10.15 7.96
N CYS A 77 4.49 10.62 9.16
CA CYS A 77 5.83 10.50 9.73
C CYS A 77 6.18 9.02 10.02
N PRO A 78 7.48 8.62 9.98
CA PRO A 78 7.90 7.25 10.24
C PRO A 78 7.42 6.67 11.60
N THR A 79 7.26 7.51 12.62
CA THR A 79 6.83 7.12 13.96
C THR A 79 5.30 7.16 14.16
N CYS A 80 4.55 7.64 13.16
CA CYS A 80 3.11 7.82 13.26
C CYS A 80 2.41 6.45 13.28
N PRO A 81 1.58 6.12 14.30
CA PRO A 81 1.01 4.78 14.45
C PRO A 81 -0.11 4.46 13.43
N ARG A 82 -0.70 5.50 12.82
CA ARG A 82 -1.80 5.38 11.86
C ARG A 82 -1.32 5.51 10.43
N MET A 83 -2.01 4.85 9.51
CA MET A 83 -1.80 4.99 8.07
C MET A 83 -2.76 6.00 7.43
N SER A 84 -2.31 6.68 6.38
CA SER A 84 -3.18 7.48 5.51
C SER A 84 -3.84 6.60 4.44
N GLU A 85 -4.89 7.11 3.79
CA GLU A 85 -5.50 6.45 2.63
C GLU A 85 -4.53 6.32 1.46
N SER A 86 -3.61 7.28 1.31
CA SER A 86 -2.59 7.23 0.25
C SER A 86 -1.59 6.10 0.50
N GLU A 87 -1.18 5.90 1.75
CA GLU A 87 -0.31 4.79 2.13
C GLU A 87 -0.98 3.43 1.95
N HIS A 88 -2.29 3.32 2.23
CA HIS A 88 -3.04 2.11 1.92
C HIS A 88 -3.09 1.80 0.42
N GLY A 89 -3.39 2.81 -0.40
CA GLY A 89 -3.42 2.64 -1.84
C GLY A 89 -2.04 2.31 -2.42
N MET A 90 -0.96 2.84 -1.83
CA MET A 90 0.40 2.44 -2.19
C MET A 90 0.67 0.96 -1.88
N LEU A 91 0.34 0.48 -0.68
CA LEU A 91 0.45 -0.95 -0.35
C LEU A 91 -0.36 -1.82 -1.32
N HIS A 92 -1.56 -1.39 -1.69
CA HIS A 92 -2.40 -2.09 -2.64
C HIS A 92 -1.74 -2.18 -4.03
N ALA A 93 -1.15 -1.09 -4.52
CA ALA A 93 -0.44 -1.09 -5.80
C ALA A 93 0.77 -2.03 -5.79
N ILE A 94 1.57 -2.05 -4.72
CA ILE A 94 2.71 -2.97 -4.60
C ILE A 94 2.23 -4.43 -4.51
N ALA A 95 1.18 -4.71 -3.73
CA ALA A 95 0.61 -6.06 -3.63
C ALA A 95 0.08 -6.55 -4.99
N ALA A 96 -0.58 -5.67 -5.77
CA ALA A 96 -1.04 -5.98 -7.12
C ALA A 96 0.15 -6.25 -8.07
N ALA A 97 1.21 -5.45 -7.99
CA ALA A 97 2.41 -5.64 -8.80
C ALA A 97 3.15 -6.94 -8.47
N GLN A 98 3.14 -7.41 -7.21
CA GLN A 98 3.69 -8.72 -6.83
C GLN A 98 2.96 -9.89 -7.52
N GLN A 99 1.68 -9.69 -7.85
CA GLN A 99 0.82 -10.63 -8.57
C GLN A 99 0.80 -10.39 -10.09
N GLU A 100 1.69 -9.53 -10.61
CA GLU A 100 1.80 -9.20 -12.04
C GLU A 100 0.54 -8.48 -12.60
N ARG A 101 -0.32 -7.95 -11.73
CA ARG A 101 -1.48 -7.11 -12.08
C ARG A 101 -1.08 -5.64 -12.16
N LEU A 102 -0.27 -5.30 -13.16
CA LEU A 102 0.25 -3.94 -13.34
C LEU A 102 -0.84 -2.94 -13.78
N ASP A 103 -1.90 -3.42 -14.42
CA ASP A 103 -3.11 -2.66 -14.72
C ASP A 103 -3.78 -2.11 -13.45
N VAL A 104 -3.92 -2.94 -12.41
CA VAL A 104 -4.48 -2.55 -11.11
C VAL A 104 -3.56 -1.54 -10.41
N ALA A 105 -2.25 -1.75 -10.47
CA ALA A 105 -1.29 -0.79 -9.93
C ALA A 105 -1.34 0.57 -10.66
N ARG A 106 -1.48 0.54 -11.99
CA ARG A 106 -1.63 1.73 -12.84
C ARG A 106 -2.88 2.53 -12.48
N GLU A 107 -4.04 1.86 -12.44
CA GLU A 107 -5.32 2.48 -12.05
C GLU A 107 -5.23 3.09 -10.64
N GLN A 108 -4.55 2.39 -9.72
CA GLN A 108 -4.35 2.91 -8.38
C GLN A 108 -3.50 4.20 -8.38
N PHE A 109 -2.50 4.34 -9.25
CA PHE A 109 -1.67 5.54 -9.35
C PHE A 109 -2.35 6.71 -10.06
N GLU A 110 -3.29 6.47 -10.96
CA GLU A 110 -4.08 7.52 -11.61
C GLU A 110 -4.93 8.35 -10.61
N ASN A 111 -5.08 7.87 -9.37
CA ASN A 111 -5.69 8.66 -8.29
C ASN A 111 -4.84 9.87 -7.87
N TRP A 112 -3.53 9.86 -8.13
CA TRP A 112 -2.60 10.94 -7.76
C TRP A 112 -1.79 11.47 -8.93
N LEU A 113 -1.57 10.65 -9.95
CA LEU A 113 -0.71 10.96 -11.09
C LEU A 113 -1.53 11.14 -12.37
N PRO A 114 -1.13 12.04 -13.28
CA PRO A 114 -1.65 12.02 -14.64
C PRO A 114 -1.28 10.69 -15.32
N PRO A 115 -2.00 10.28 -16.40
CA PRO A 115 -1.79 8.97 -17.04
C PRO A 115 -0.32 8.65 -17.39
N VAL A 116 0.42 9.64 -17.92
CA VAL A 116 1.84 9.48 -18.25
C VAL A 116 2.72 9.27 -17.01
N GLY A 117 2.40 9.93 -15.89
CA GLY A 117 3.10 9.73 -14.62
C GLY A 117 2.81 8.34 -14.03
N ALA A 118 1.57 7.88 -14.15
CA ALA A 118 1.20 6.52 -13.76
C ALA A 118 1.97 5.47 -14.57
N ASP A 119 2.13 5.67 -15.88
CA ASP A 119 2.92 4.79 -16.75
C ASP A 119 4.41 4.77 -16.35
N TRP A 120 5.00 5.93 -16.05
CA TRP A 120 6.39 6.01 -15.57
C TRP A 120 6.60 5.28 -14.24
N ALA A 121 5.61 5.30 -13.34
CA ALA A 121 5.69 4.64 -12.04
C ALA A 121 5.65 3.10 -12.12
N LEU A 122 5.21 2.51 -13.24
CA LEU A 122 5.06 1.06 -13.35
C LEU A 122 6.39 0.29 -13.30
N ALA A 123 7.43 0.80 -13.96
CA ALA A 123 8.74 0.16 -13.98
C ALA A 123 9.36 0.03 -12.58
N PRO A 124 9.49 1.12 -11.78
CA PRO A 124 10.06 1.00 -10.44
C PRO A 124 9.15 0.22 -9.49
N VAL A 125 7.83 0.31 -9.63
CA VAL A 125 6.88 -0.47 -8.81
C VAL A 125 7.01 -1.96 -9.07
N ARG A 126 7.13 -2.36 -10.34
CA ARG A 126 7.43 -3.75 -10.71
C ARG A 126 8.78 -4.21 -10.15
N GLY A 127 9.81 -3.36 -10.23
CA GLY A 127 11.14 -3.65 -9.69
C GLY A 127 11.11 -3.93 -8.19
N LEU A 128 10.54 -3.01 -7.41
CA LEU A 128 10.36 -3.14 -5.97
C LEU A 128 9.54 -4.38 -5.61
N ALA A 129 8.39 -4.57 -6.28
CA ALA A 129 7.51 -5.71 -6.03
C ALA A 129 8.21 -7.05 -6.31
N THR A 130 8.99 -7.13 -7.39
CA THR A 130 9.76 -8.32 -7.75
C THR A 130 10.81 -8.66 -6.70
N ILE A 131 11.58 -7.67 -6.25
CA ILE A 131 12.63 -7.86 -5.24
C ILE A 131 12.01 -8.32 -3.92
N PHE A 132 10.95 -7.65 -3.46
CA PHE A 132 10.22 -8.06 -2.26
C PHE A 132 9.67 -9.48 -2.38
N ARG A 133 9.08 -9.82 -3.52
CA ARG A 133 8.53 -11.16 -3.79
C ARG A 133 9.61 -12.23 -3.73
N MET A 134 10.76 -11.99 -4.37
CA MET A 134 11.89 -12.93 -4.40
C MET A 134 12.50 -13.15 -3.00
N ALA A 135 12.47 -12.15 -2.14
CA ALA A 135 12.90 -12.26 -0.74
C ALA A 135 11.83 -12.88 0.20
N GLY A 136 10.66 -13.26 -0.32
CA GLY A 136 9.56 -13.80 0.48
C GLY A 136 8.77 -12.74 1.27
N LEU A 137 9.00 -11.46 1.00
CA LEU A 137 8.26 -10.34 1.59
C LEU A 137 6.97 -10.08 0.80
N ILE A 138 5.97 -10.92 1.05
CA ILE A 138 4.67 -10.85 0.36
C ILE A 138 3.73 -9.87 1.08
N LEU A 139 3.22 -8.89 0.33
CA LEU A 139 2.19 -7.97 0.81
C LEU A 139 0.80 -8.60 0.59
N PRO A 140 -0.07 -8.63 1.61
CA PRO A 140 -1.41 -9.16 1.48
C PRO A 140 -2.29 -8.25 0.61
N ASP A 141 -3.08 -8.84 -0.30
CA ASP A 141 -4.12 -8.10 -1.01
C ASP A 141 -5.35 -7.92 -0.10
N ARG A 142 -5.37 -6.80 0.64
CA ARG A 142 -6.42 -6.51 1.62
C ARG A 142 -7.76 -6.12 1.01
N ARG A 143 -7.81 -5.67 -0.25
CA ARG A 143 -9.09 -5.36 -0.92
C ARG A 143 -9.85 -6.64 -1.25
N VAL A 144 -9.16 -7.70 -1.68
CA VAL A 144 -9.80 -9.01 -1.90
C VAL A 144 -10.34 -9.59 -0.58
N GLN A 145 -9.62 -9.41 0.53
CA GLN A 145 -10.03 -9.90 1.85
C GLN A 145 -11.25 -9.16 2.43
N SER A 146 -11.38 -7.85 2.19
CA SER A 146 -12.56 -7.09 2.65
C SER A 146 -13.83 -7.51 1.90
N PHE A 147 -13.72 -7.84 0.61
CA PHE A 147 -14.84 -8.42 -0.17
C PHE A 147 -15.27 -9.80 0.37
N ASP A 148 -14.32 -10.65 0.78
CA ASP A 148 -14.63 -12.02 1.23
C ASP A 148 -15.33 -12.05 2.61
N LEU A 149 -14.93 -11.16 3.53
CA LEU A 149 -15.60 -10.98 4.83
C LEU A 149 -17.03 -10.42 4.68
N GLY A 150 -17.25 -9.50 3.74
CA GLY A 150 -18.59 -8.97 3.44
C GLY A 150 -19.52 -10.02 2.82
N ARG A 151 -18.99 -10.88 1.94
CA ARG A 151 -19.75 -11.96 1.29
C ARG A 151 -20.09 -13.09 2.26
N THR A 152 -19.18 -13.41 3.18
CA THR A 152 -19.38 -14.46 4.19
C THR A 152 -20.41 -14.05 5.26
N MET A 153 -20.49 -12.75 5.61
CA MET A 153 -21.55 -12.26 6.52
C MET A 153 -22.92 -12.18 5.84
N ALA A 154 -23.00 -11.94 4.54
CA ALA A 154 -24.26 -11.90 3.80
C ALA A 154 -24.93 -13.28 3.62
N MET A 155 -24.17 -14.38 3.72
CA MET A 155 -24.71 -15.75 3.55
C MET A 155 -25.29 -16.38 4.84
N LYS A 156 -25.25 -15.70 6.00
CA LYS A 156 -25.79 -16.25 7.27
C LYS A 156 -27.14 -15.70 7.71
N SER A 157 -27.77 -14.86 6.88
CA SER A 157 -28.98 -14.13 7.26
C SER A 157 -30.16 -14.43 6.32
N TRP A 158 -30.60 -15.68 6.15
CA TRP A 158 -31.95 -15.96 5.66
C TRP A 158 -32.55 -17.24 6.28
N LEU A 159 -33.63 -17.01 7.05
CA LEU A 159 -34.86 -17.80 7.23
C LEU A 159 -34.83 -19.09 8.07
N VAL A 160 -34.99 -18.93 9.40
CA VAL A 160 -35.79 -19.87 10.20
C VAL A 160 -37.20 -19.29 10.29
N GLY A 161 -38.13 -19.85 9.52
CA GLY A 161 -39.55 -19.54 9.63
C GLY A 161 -40.11 -20.05 10.96
N SER A 162 -40.76 -19.16 11.71
CA SER A 162 -41.61 -19.54 12.83
C SER A 162 -42.89 -20.19 12.29
N PRO A 163 -43.30 -21.39 12.77
CA PRO A 163 -44.61 -21.91 12.47
C PRO A 163 -45.61 -21.34 13.49
N THR A 164 -46.55 -20.51 13.03
CA THR A 164 -47.76 -20.19 13.79
C THR A 164 -48.88 -21.12 13.36
N LEU A 165 -49.42 -21.86 14.33
CA LEU A 165 -50.61 -22.70 14.24
C LEU A 165 -51.86 -21.84 13.97
N HIS A 166 -52.70 -22.27 13.04
CA HIS A 166 -54.17 -22.26 13.14
C HIS A 166 -54.74 -23.39 12.29
#